data_AF-X1AQA9-F1
#
_entry.id   AF-X1AQA9-F1
#
_cell.length_a   1.000
_cell.length_b   1.000
_cell.length_c   1.000
_cell.angle_alpha   90.00
_cell.angle_beta   90.00
_cell.angle_gamma   90.00
#
_symmetry.space_group_name_H-M   'P 1'
#
loop_
_entity.id
_entity.type
_entity.pdbx_description
1 polymer ?
#
loop_
_entity_poly.entity_id
_entity_poly.type
_entity_poly.pdbx_seq_one_letter_code
_entity_poly.pdbx_strand_id
1 'polypeptide(L)'
;NKVRFISVTKAGRISRTETIIEKGKVYFSKDAKERKLTGSYYTPEDVVEYIVKNTVDALLSEKKKELIDEIEPILNDLESAINESEQKRLKLFVDEKILKFTEEKILSLSVLDPTMGSGHFLVNATNHIANFIVELLNEYLGYNSKIDSNTAFWRRRVIENCIYGVDLNPLAVELAKLCLWITTAFKEKPLSFLNHRLKQGNALVGVSISDLEKFLEKSESKPSLFMQAYINCIREAAEGYKEKLSKLTETREDIEEKKEILAELDKDLFPYKYLCNLFTHYLLGELKENDLLLQIENWNKPDKTENLPASSISKNFFHWDIEFPDVFYGNTPGFDCVIGNPPYVLYSKVKKQYRIVGYKTQKCGNLYAFVMERSLNLLRHKGICGIISQLSLISKDKMIPIQEIL
;
A
#
# COMPACT_ATOMS: atom_id res chain seq x y z
N ASN A 1 -14.52 29.66 -15.92
CA ASN A 1 -15.58 28.99 -16.70
C ASN A 1 -16.06 27.77 -15.94
N LYS A 2 -17.38 27.55 -15.83
CA LYS A 2 -17.93 26.32 -15.24
C LYS A 2 -18.11 25.32 -16.38
N VAL A 3 -17.37 24.21 -16.36
CA VAL A 3 -17.60 23.10 -17.30
C VAL A 3 -18.99 22.52 -16.98
N ARG A 4 -19.83 22.33 -18.01
CA ARG A 4 -21.13 21.68 -17.91
C ARG A 4 -21.16 20.49 -18.86
N PHE A 5 -21.46 19.32 -18.32
CA PHE A 5 -21.69 18.12 -19.12
C PHE A 5 -23.15 18.11 -19.57
N ILE A 6 -23.37 18.17 -20.87
CA ILE A 6 -24.69 18.16 -21.49
C ILE A 6 -24.70 16.96 -22.46
N SER A 7 -25.76 16.17 -22.45
CA SER A 7 -25.89 15.06 -23.41
C SER A 7 -25.92 15.60 -24.83
N VAL A 8 -25.40 14.86 -25.80
CA VAL A 8 -25.41 15.26 -27.22
C VAL A 8 -26.82 15.63 -27.69
N THR A 9 -27.84 14.93 -27.19
CA THR A 9 -29.26 15.21 -27.46
C THR A 9 -29.78 16.54 -26.89
N LYS A 10 -29.12 17.09 -25.88
CA LYS A 10 -29.46 18.36 -25.22
C LYS A 10 -28.48 19.49 -25.58
N ALA A 11 -27.36 19.17 -26.23
CA ALA A 11 -26.40 20.14 -26.70
C ALA A 11 -26.96 20.81 -27.96
N GLY A 12 -26.87 22.14 -28.02
CA GLY A 12 -27.22 22.89 -29.24
C GLY A 12 -26.18 22.67 -30.34
N ARG A 13 -26.06 23.66 -31.25
CA ARG A 13 -25.01 23.65 -32.28
C ARG A 13 -23.63 23.65 -31.60
N ILE A 14 -22.89 22.56 -31.74
CA ILE A 14 -21.56 22.40 -31.14
C ILE A 14 -20.60 23.40 -31.78
N SER A 15 -20.00 24.29 -30.98
CA SER A 15 -19.02 25.25 -31.47
C SER A 15 -17.63 24.59 -31.63
N ARG A 16 -16.78 25.13 -32.51
CA ARG A 16 -15.39 24.64 -32.69
C ARG A 16 -14.52 24.72 -31.42
N THR A 17 -14.97 25.47 -30.41
CA THR A 17 -14.26 25.62 -29.13
C THR A 17 -14.73 24.64 -28.04
N GLU A 18 -15.77 23.84 -28.30
CA GLU A 18 -16.30 22.85 -27.35
C GLU A 18 -15.62 21.49 -27.51
N THR A 19 -15.20 20.88 -26.41
CA THR A 19 -14.59 19.54 -26.40
C THR A 19 -15.68 18.48 -26.32
N ILE A 20 -15.81 17.66 -27.37
CA ILE A 20 -16.73 16.50 -27.39
C ILE A 20 -16.02 15.32 -26.72
N ILE A 21 -16.66 14.74 -25.70
CA ILE A 21 -16.17 13.53 -25.03
C ILE A 21 -17.13 12.39 -25.37
N GLU A 22 -16.63 11.35 -26.03
CA GLU A 22 -17.42 10.16 -26.34
C GLU A 22 -17.71 9.36 -25.07
N LYS A 23 -18.86 8.68 -25.03
CA LYS A 23 -19.23 7.81 -23.90
C LYS A 23 -18.17 6.72 -23.73
N GLY A 24 -17.49 6.71 -22.58
CA GLY A 24 -16.39 5.79 -22.27
C GLY A 24 -14.99 6.37 -22.45
N LYS A 25 -14.84 7.60 -22.99
CA LYS A 25 -13.53 8.27 -23.08
C LYS A 25 -13.22 9.12 -21.84
N VAL A 26 -11.94 9.14 -21.48
CA VAL A 26 -11.40 9.86 -20.31
C VAL A 26 -11.11 11.32 -20.68
N TYR A 27 -11.48 12.25 -19.80
CA TYR A 27 -11.18 13.68 -19.91
C TYR A 27 -10.27 14.13 -18.77
N PHE A 28 -9.12 14.69 -19.11
CA PHE A 28 -8.22 15.31 -18.14
C PHE A 28 -8.55 16.80 -17.99
N SER A 29 -9.11 17.14 -16.84
CA SER A 29 -9.36 18.53 -16.49
C SER A 29 -8.06 19.32 -16.35
N LYS A 30 -7.94 20.38 -17.15
CA LYS A 30 -6.89 21.39 -17.01
C LYS A 30 -7.24 22.48 -15.99
N ASP A 31 -8.44 22.44 -15.40
CA ASP A 31 -8.96 23.54 -14.57
C ASP A 31 -8.51 23.42 -13.11
N ALA A 32 -7.75 24.40 -12.62
CA ALA A 32 -7.22 24.48 -11.25
C ALA A 32 -8.30 24.41 -10.15
N LYS A 33 -9.57 24.71 -10.47
CA LYS A 33 -10.71 24.60 -9.55
C LYS A 33 -11.17 23.16 -9.34
N GLU A 34 -11.05 22.28 -10.33
CA GLU A 34 -11.37 20.85 -10.16
C GLU A 34 -10.29 20.12 -9.36
N ARG A 35 -9.01 20.48 -9.54
CA ARG A 35 -7.90 20.00 -8.67
C ARG A 35 -8.10 20.35 -7.20
N LYS A 36 -8.65 21.55 -6.90
CA LYS A 36 -9.06 21.97 -5.55
C LYS A 36 -10.23 21.17 -4.97
N LEU A 37 -11.09 20.61 -5.82
CA LEU A 37 -12.25 19.82 -5.41
C LEU A 37 -11.88 18.35 -5.19
N THR A 38 -10.96 17.81 -5.99
CA THR A 38 -10.44 16.44 -5.83
C THR A 38 -9.31 16.35 -4.80
N GLY A 39 -8.68 17.47 -4.44
CA GLY A 39 -7.52 17.49 -3.54
C GLY A 39 -6.23 16.98 -4.20
N SER A 40 -6.24 16.78 -5.53
CA SER A 40 -5.09 16.25 -6.28
C SER A 40 -4.10 17.38 -6.58
N TYR A 41 -3.09 17.53 -5.71
CA TYR A 41 -1.98 18.45 -5.91
C TYR A 41 -0.73 17.65 -6.30
N TYR A 42 -0.03 18.11 -7.33
CA TYR A 42 1.30 17.61 -7.63
C TYR A 42 2.27 18.09 -6.53
N THR A 43 3.09 17.17 -6.03
CA THR A 43 4.10 17.47 -5.02
C THR A 43 5.42 17.81 -5.72
N PRO A 44 6.08 18.94 -5.43
CA PRO A 44 7.39 19.25 -5.99
C PRO A 44 8.43 18.16 -5.71
N GLU A 45 9.32 17.91 -6.68
CA GLU A 45 10.31 16.82 -6.63
C GLU A 45 11.22 16.91 -5.40
N ASP A 46 11.74 18.10 -5.10
CA ASP A 46 12.61 18.38 -3.96
C ASP A 46 11.95 18.04 -2.62
N VAL A 47 10.63 18.25 -2.51
CA VAL A 47 9.86 17.88 -1.32
C VAL A 47 9.68 16.37 -1.23
N VAL A 48 9.41 15.69 -2.35
CA VAL A 48 9.30 14.22 -2.40
C VAL A 48 10.63 13.57 -2.03
N GLU A 49 11.72 13.99 -2.67
CA GLU A 49 13.08 13.53 -2.38
C GLU A 49 13.43 13.74 -0.91
N TYR A 50 13.12 14.91 -0.35
CA TYR A 50 13.36 15.19 1.07
C TYR A 50 12.62 14.20 1.98
N ILE A 51 11.33 13.95 1.73
CA ILE A 51 10.55 13.03 2.56
C ILE A 51 11.10 11.60 2.42
N VAL A 52 11.30 11.12 1.20
CA VAL A 52 11.83 9.76 0.94
C VAL A 52 13.21 9.58 1.58
N LYS A 53 14.09 10.58 1.46
CA LYS A 53 15.41 10.57 2.09
C LYS A 53 15.32 10.56 3.63
N ASN A 54 14.40 11.27 4.24
CA ASN A 54 14.31 11.28 5.71
C ASN A 54 13.50 10.12 6.29
N THR A 55 12.91 9.26 5.45
CA THR A 55 12.16 8.09 5.92
C THR A 55 12.72 6.78 5.40
N VAL A 56 12.70 6.56 4.08
CA VAL A 56 13.15 5.33 3.46
C VAL A 56 14.66 5.16 3.66
N ASP A 57 15.45 6.21 3.47
CA ASP A 57 16.91 6.14 3.69
C ASP A 57 17.27 5.85 5.16
N ALA A 58 16.48 6.36 6.10
CA ALA A 58 16.71 6.11 7.53
C ALA A 58 16.54 4.62 7.85
N LEU A 59 15.51 3.97 7.29
CA LEU A 59 15.31 2.52 7.41
C LEU A 59 16.45 1.74 6.74
N LEU A 60 16.83 2.13 5.52
CA LEU A 60 17.91 1.49 4.78
C LEU A 60 19.26 1.63 5.50
N SER A 61 19.52 2.79 6.10
CA SER A 61 20.75 3.06 6.86
C SER A 61 20.84 2.23 8.14
N GLU A 62 19.73 2.07 8.87
CA GLU A 62 19.68 1.18 10.03
C GLU A 62 20.00 -0.28 9.62
N LYS A 63 19.41 -0.73 8.51
CA LYS A 63 19.67 -2.08 7.96
C LYS A 63 21.10 -2.23 7.44
N LYS A 64 21.66 -1.21 6.79
CA LYS A 64 23.07 -1.19 6.35
C LYS A 64 24.01 -1.36 7.54
N LYS A 65 23.72 -0.70 8.65
CA LYS A 65 24.51 -0.82 9.87
C LYS A 65 24.48 -2.25 10.43
N GLU A 66 23.30 -2.87 10.52
CA GLU A 66 23.17 -4.28 10.92
C GLU A 66 24.03 -5.21 10.02
N LEU A 67 24.01 -4.99 8.70
CA LEU A 67 24.85 -5.75 7.78
C LEU A 67 26.35 -5.53 8.02
N ILE A 68 26.78 -4.27 8.18
CA ILE A 68 28.18 -3.92 8.39
C ILE A 68 28.71 -4.62 9.65
N ASP A 69 27.96 -4.56 10.76
CA ASP A 69 28.34 -5.22 12.01
C ASP A 69 28.49 -6.75 11.83
N GLU A 70 27.72 -7.37 10.92
CA GLU A 70 27.84 -8.80 10.60
C GLU A 70 29.04 -9.13 9.68
N ILE A 71 29.39 -8.24 8.74
CA ILE A 71 30.45 -8.51 7.74
C ILE A 71 31.82 -7.99 8.14
N GLU A 72 31.92 -7.01 9.03
CA GLU A 72 33.17 -6.38 9.46
C GLU A 72 34.23 -7.40 9.93
N PRO A 73 33.91 -8.44 10.73
CA PRO A 73 34.88 -9.46 11.10
C PRO A 73 35.46 -10.20 9.88
N ILE A 74 34.62 -10.47 8.87
CA ILE A 74 35.00 -11.20 7.66
C ILE A 74 35.89 -10.32 6.77
N LEU A 75 35.61 -9.01 6.72
CA LEU A 75 36.44 -8.04 6.01
C LEU A 75 37.83 -7.93 6.65
N ASN A 76 37.91 -7.92 7.98
CA ASN A 76 39.19 -7.94 8.70
C ASN A 76 39.99 -9.23 8.42
N ASP A 77 39.33 -10.38 8.43
CA ASP A 77 39.95 -11.66 8.06
C ASP A 77 40.49 -11.63 6.62
N LEU A 78 39.74 -11.01 5.70
CA LEU A 78 40.11 -10.87 4.29
C LEU A 78 41.34 -9.98 4.09
N GLU A 79 41.48 -8.89 4.86
CA GLU A 79 42.70 -8.06 4.85
C GLU A 79 43.93 -8.81 5.37
N SER A 80 43.73 -9.70 6.34
CA SER A 80 44.80 -10.51 6.93
C SER A 80 45.16 -11.77 6.12
N ALA A 81 44.35 -12.12 5.12
CA ALA A 81 44.48 -13.37 4.37
C ALA A 81 45.75 -13.40 3.49
N ILE A 82 46.60 -14.40 3.74
CA ILE A 82 47.94 -14.50 3.14
C ILE A 82 47.90 -15.18 1.76
N ASN A 83 46.92 -16.07 1.52
CA ASN A 83 46.83 -16.85 0.29
C ASN A 83 45.61 -16.48 -0.56
N GLU A 84 45.78 -16.54 -1.89
CA GLU A 84 44.75 -16.15 -2.87
C GLU A 84 43.47 -17.02 -2.78
N SER A 85 43.61 -18.29 -2.38
CA SER A 85 42.49 -19.23 -2.28
C SER A 85 41.54 -18.87 -1.14
N GLU A 86 42.10 -18.45 0.00
CA GLU A 86 41.38 -17.95 1.16
C GLU A 86 40.73 -16.60 0.89
N GLN A 87 41.46 -15.66 0.28
CA GLN A 87 40.90 -14.39 -0.16
C GLN A 87 39.69 -14.60 -1.08
N LYS A 88 39.80 -15.53 -2.06
CA LYS A 88 38.69 -15.85 -2.96
C LYS A 88 37.50 -16.44 -2.22
N ARG A 89 37.72 -17.36 -1.27
CA ARG A 89 36.65 -17.97 -0.46
C ARG A 89 35.92 -16.93 0.38
N LEU A 90 36.65 -16.05 1.06
CA LEU A 90 36.06 -14.99 1.90
C LEU A 90 35.28 -13.99 1.05
N LYS A 91 35.79 -13.57 -0.11
CA LYS A 91 35.06 -12.70 -1.05
C LYS A 91 33.74 -13.32 -1.50
N LEU A 92 33.75 -14.58 -1.92
CA LEU A 92 32.52 -15.28 -2.32
C LEU A 92 31.51 -15.40 -1.17
N PHE A 93 31.99 -15.58 0.06
CA PHE A 93 31.14 -15.63 1.24
C PHE A 93 30.50 -14.26 1.55
N VAL A 94 31.27 -13.17 1.45
CA VAL A 94 30.74 -11.80 1.55
C VAL A 94 29.71 -11.55 0.45
N ASP A 95 30.00 -11.95 -0.80
CA ASP A 95 29.08 -11.79 -1.92
C ASP A 95 27.72 -12.48 -1.65
N GLU A 96 27.75 -13.72 -1.15
CA GLU A 96 26.55 -14.47 -0.79
C GLU A 96 25.78 -13.83 0.38
N LYS A 97 26.50 -13.34 1.40
CA LYS A 97 25.91 -12.67 2.57
C LYS A 97 25.16 -11.40 2.19
N ILE A 98 25.77 -10.57 1.34
CA ILE A 98 25.16 -9.30 0.90
C ILE A 98 23.95 -9.56 0.01
N LEU A 99 24.03 -10.55 -0.88
CA LEU A 99 22.89 -10.93 -1.71
C LEU A 99 21.73 -11.43 -0.84
N LYS A 100 22.01 -12.32 0.11
CA LYS A 100 21.01 -12.82 1.05
C LYS A 100 20.39 -11.70 1.89
N PHE A 101 21.21 -10.78 2.40
CA PHE A 101 20.73 -9.59 3.10
C PHE A 101 19.81 -8.74 2.21
N THR A 102 20.21 -8.49 0.97
CA THR A 102 19.41 -7.71 0.02
C THR A 102 18.04 -8.35 -0.21
N GLU A 103 18.00 -9.67 -0.41
CA GLU A 103 16.76 -10.39 -0.67
C GLU A 103 15.86 -10.55 0.57
N GLU A 104 16.44 -10.83 1.73
CA GLU A 104 15.68 -11.14 2.95
C GLU A 104 15.36 -9.91 3.80
N LYS A 105 16.18 -8.85 3.73
CA LYS A 105 16.07 -7.66 4.60
C LYS A 105 15.64 -6.41 3.85
N ILE A 106 16.15 -6.17 2.64
CA ILE A 106 15.83 -4.96 1.87
C ILE A 106 14.57 -5.17 1.04
N LEU A 107 14.49 -6.26 0.26
CA LEU A 107 13.32 -6.54 -0.56
C LEU A 107 12.09 -6.93 0.27
N SER A 108 12.24 -7.26 1.56
CA SER A 108 11.13 -7.52 2.47
C SER A 108 10.52 -6.26 3.10
N LEU A 109 11.13 -5.08 2.89
CA LEU A 109 10.60 -3.80 3.37
C LEU A 109 9.27 -3.47 2.67
N SER A 110 8.39 -2.79 3.40
CA SER A 110 7.06 -2.41 2.93
C SER A 110 6.85 -0.89 3.04
N VAL A 111 6.78 -0.21 1.90
CA VAL A 111 6.60 1.24 1.78
C VAL A 111 5.22 1.54 1.20
N LEU A 112 4.38 2.22 1.97
CA LEU A 112 3.01 2.56 1.61
C LEU A 112 2.84 4.05 1.31
N ASP A 113 2.11 4.38 0.24
CA ASP A 113 1.38 5.64 0.14
C ASP A 113 -0.15 5.41 0.18
N PRO A 114 -0.85 5.83 1.26
CA PRO A 114 -2.27 5.53 1.44
C PRO A 114 -3.18 6.44 0.60
N THR A 115 -2.62 7.45 -0.08
CA THR A 115 -3.32 8.39 -0.95
C THR A 115 -2.43 8.71 -2.16
N MET A 116 -1.99 7.67 -2.86
CA MET A 116 -0.83 7.73 -3.75
C MET A 116 -0.94 8.69 -4.94
N GLY A 117 -2.16 9.06 -5.34
CA GLY A 117 -2.36 9.87 -6.53
C GLY A 117 -1.71 9.23 -7.75
N SER A 118 -0.84 9.96 -8.45
CA SER A 118 -0.11 9.45 -9.61
C SER A 118 1.11 8.57 -9.25
N GLY A 119 1.34 8.26 -7.97
CA GLY A 119 2.44 7.39 -7.53
C GLY A 119 3.82 8.08 -7.47
N HIS A 120 3.89 9.41 -7.38
CA HIS A 120 5.16 10.15 -7.41
C HIS A 120 6.10 9.79 -6.24
N PHE A 121 5.55 9.64 -5.03
CA PHE A 121 6.29 9.12 -3.87
C PHE A 121 6.76 7.68 -4.08
N LEU A 122 5.91 6.83 -4.65
CA LEU A 122 6.22 5.42 -4.89
C LEU A 122 7.35 5.24 -5.91
N VAL A 123 7.35 6.05 -6.98
CA VAL A 123 8.44 6.11 -7.97
C VAL A 123 9.76 6.53 -7.33
N ASN A 124 9.74 7.56 -6.49
CA ASN A 124 10.94 8.03 -5.79
C ASN A 124 11.47 6.99 -4.79
N ALA A 125 10.60 6.41 -3.96
CA ALA A 125 10.98 5.35 -3.05
C ALA A 125 11.59 4.14 -3.80
N THR A 126 11.02 3.78 -4.95
CA THR A 126 11.55 2.72 -5.81
C THR A 126 12.98 3.01 -6.26
N ASN A 127 13.21 4.22 -6.80
CA ASN A 127 14.53 4.62 -7.27
C ASN A 127 15.54 4.67 -6.13
N HIS A 128 15.14 5.20 -4.97
CA HIS A 128 15.99 5.32 -3.79
C HIS A 128 16.44 3.95 -3.27
N ILE A 129 15.52 3.01 -3.08
CA ILE A 129 15.86 1.65 -2.63
C ILE A 129 16.72 0.93 -3.68
N ALA A 130 16.39 1.03 -4.97
CA ALA A 130 17.18 0.38 -6.03
C ALA A 130 18.60 0.94 -6.14
N ASN A 131 18.77 2.25 -6.00
CA ASN A 131 20.08 2.89 -6.00
C ASN A 131 20.89 2.46 -4.78
N PHE A 132 20.28 2.45 -3.59
CA PHE A 132 20.92 1.96 -2.37
C PHE A 132 21.42 0.52 -2.54
N ILE A 133 20.61 -0.37 -3.14
CA ILE A 133 21.04 -1.75 -3.43
C ILE A 133 22.25 -1.74 -4.35
N VAL A 134 22.19 -1.04 -5.48
CA VAL A 134 23.32 -1.00 -6.44
C VAL A 134 24.58 -0.41 -5.82
N GLU A 135 24.46 0.63 -4.99
CA GLU A 135 25.57 1.22 -4.25
C GLU A 135 26.18 0.21 -3.28
N LEU A 136 25.37 -0.49 -2.49
CA LEU A 136 25.82 -1.54 -1.58
C LEU A 136 26.52 -2.68 -2.35
N LEU A 137 25.96 -3.10 -3.47
CA LEU A 137 26.54 -4.13 -4.32
C LEU A 137 27.89 -3.65 -4.89
N ASN A 138 28.00 -2.42 -5.38
CA ASN A 138 29.26 -1.90 -5.93
C ASN A 138 30.34 -1.62 -4.87
N GLU A 139 29.95 -1.29 -3.64
CA GLU A 139 30.88 -0.98 -2.55
C GLU A 139 31.57 -2.25 -2.03
N TYR A 140 30.85 -3.38 -1.96
CA TYR A 140 31.33 -4.59 -1.30
C TYR A 140 31.45 -5.82 -2.21
N LEU A 141 30.83 -5.83 -3.40
CA LEU A 141 30.96 -6.94 -4.35
C LEU A 141 31.99 -6.64 -5.43
N GLY A 142 32.70 -7.68 -5.87
CA GLY A 142 33.64 -7.55 -6.98
C GLY A 142 34.14 -8.85 -7.59
N TYR A 143 33.66 -10.01 -7.14
CA TYR A 143 34.18 -11.32 -7.59
C TYR A 143 33.12 -12.23 -8.21
N ASN A 144 31.86 -12.14 -7.80
CA ASN A 144 30.78 -12.91 -8.43
C ASN A 144 30.16 -12.19 -9.63
N SER A 145 30.63 -12.52 -10.84
CA SER A 145 30.12 -11.97 -12.10
C SER A 145 28.67 -12.33 -12.42
N LYS A 146 28.00 -13.15 -11.60
CA LYS A 146 26.58 -13.51 -11.76
C LYS A 146 25.64 -12.50 -11.11
N ILE A 147 26.14 -11.60 -10.26
CA ILE A 147 25.31 -10.60 -9.60
C ILE A 147 25.07 -9.45 -10.57
N ASP A 148 23.79 -9.20 -10.87
CA ASP A 148 23.41 -8.10 -11.77
C ASP A 148 23.53 -6.76 -11.03
N SER A 149 24.45 -5.90 -11.47
CA SER A 149 24.62 -4.54 -10.95
C SER A 149 23.76 -3.50 -11.67
N ASN A 150 22.88 -3.93 -12.60
CA ASN A 150 22.00 -3.05 -13.34
C ASN A 150 20.88 -2.50 -12.45
N THR A 151 20.83 -1.19 -12.29
CA THR A 151 19.77 -0.52 -11.51
C THR A 151 18.36 -0.81 -12.03
N ALA A 152 18.19 -1.00 -13.35
CA ALA A 152 16.88 -1.30 -13.91
C ALA A 152 16.34 -2.68 -13.47
N PHE A 153 17.24 -3.65 -13.28
CA PHE A 153 16.88 -4.96 -12.71
C PHE A 153 16.39 -4.81 -11.27
N TRP A 154 17.14 -4.08 -10.43
CA TRP A 154 16.75 -3.87 -9.03
C TRP A 154 15.49 -3.02 -8.87
N ARG A 155 15.27 -2.00 -9.72
CA ARG A 155 14.00 -1.27 -9.72
C ARG A 155 12.80 -2.20 -9.92
N ARG A 156 12.91 -3.17 -10.83
CA ARG A 156 11.85 -4.17 -11.06
C ARG A 156 11.61 -5.03 -9.81
N ARG A 157 12.68 -5.50 -9.16
CA ARG A 157 12.59 -6.27 -7.91
C ARG A 157 11.91 -5.44 -6.80
N VAL A 158 12.30 -4.18 -6.64
CA VAL A 158 11.77 -3.28 -5.61
C VAL A 158 10.27 -3.03 -5.81
N ILE A 159 9.80 -2.72 -7.01
CA ILE A 159 8.35 -2.48 -7.22
C ILE A 159 7.51 -3.73 -6.97
N GLU A 160 8.04 -4.93 -7.26
CA GLU A 160 7.32 -6.18 -7.09
C GLU A 160 7.35 -6.71 -5.66
N ASN A 161 8.14 -6.11 -4.76
CA ASN A 161 8.30 -6.59 -3.39
C ASN A 161 7.99 -5.52 -2.33
N CYS A 162 8.37 -4.26 -2.55
CA CYS A 162 8.40 -3.26 -1.48
C CYS A 162 7.30 -2.21 -1.53
N ILE A 163 6.71 -1.97 -2.70
CA ILE A 163 5.94 -0.75 -2.96
C ILE A 163 4.44 -1.03 -2.90
N TYR A 164 3.73 -0.31 -2.05
CA TYR A 164 2.28 -0.43 -1.84
C TYR A 164 1.59 0.93 -1.98
N GLY A 165 0.36 0.92 -2.46
CA GLY A 165 -0.37 2.16 -2.70
C GLY A 165 -1.87 1.98 -2.73
N VAL A 166 -2.58 2.95 -2.17
CA VAL A 166 -4.04 3.00 -2.19
C VAL A 166 -4.49 4.35 -2.70
N ASP A 167 -5.52 4.36 -3.56
CA ASP A 167 -6.22 5.58 -3.92
C ASP A 167 -7.72 5.33 -4.09
N LEU A 168 -8.52 6.33 -3.74
CA LEU A 168 -9.97 6.28 -3.90
C LEU A 168 -10.37 6.36 -5.39
N ASN A 169 -9.59 7.09 -6.19
CA ASN A 169 -9.82 7.30 -7.60
C ASN A 169 -9.19 6.19 -8.44
N PRO A 170 -9.97 5.37 -9.18
CA PRO A 170 -9.42 4.31 -10.01
C PRO A 170 -8.46 4.81 -11.09
N LEU A 171 -8.67 6.04 -11.60
CA LEU A 171 -7.76 6.63 -12.59
C LEU A 171 -6.39 6.95 -12.00
N ALA A 172 -6.33 7.30 -10.71
CA ALA A 172 -5.06 7.54 -10.02
C ALA A 172 -4.27 6.23 -9.86
N VAL A 173 -4.97 5.14 -9.51
CA VAL A 173 -4.38 3.79 -9.43
C VAL A 173 -3.75 3.37 -10.77
N GLU A 174 -4.48 3.53 -11.87
CA GLU A 174 -3.95 3.17 -13.20
C GLU A 174 -2.81 4.10 -13.64
N LEU A 175 -2.87 5.39 -13.30
CA LEU A 175 -1.78 6.33 -13.57
C LEU A 175 -0.51 5.98 -12.78
N ALA A 176 -0.65 5.61 -11.50
CA ALA A 176 0.46 5.18 -10.67
C ALA A 176 1.15 3.92 -11.24
N LYS A 177 0.35 2.92 -11.66
CA LYS A 177 0.86 1.72 -12.36
C LYS A 177 1.65 2.10 -13.61
N LEU A 178 1.12 2.99 -14.45
CA LEU A 178 1.79 3.47 -15.66
C LEU A 178 3.11 4.18 -15.34
N CYS A 179 3.14 5.08 -14.36
CA CYS A 179 4.35 5.79 -13.96
C CYS A 179 5.45 4.84 -13.46
N LEU A 180 5.09 3.84 -12.66
CA LEU A 180 6.03 2.81 -12.20
C LEU A 180 6.54 1.96 -13.36
N TRP A 181 5.65 1.49 -14.25
CA TRP A 181 6.04 0.72 -15.43
C TRP A 181 7.00 1.46 -16.37
N ILE A 182 6.81 2.76 -16.57
CA ILE A 182 7.74 3.59 -17.36
C ILE A 182 9.11 3.64 -16.68
N THR A 183 9.13 3.80 -15.36
CA THR A 183 10.37 3.89 -14.56
C THR A 183 11.13 2.56 -14.51
N THR A 184 10.41 1.43 -14.57
CA THR A 184 10.97 0.08 -14.48
C THR A 184 10.97 -0.67 -15.82
N ALA A 185 10.77 0.04 -16.94
CA ALA A 185 10.77 -0.56 -18.25
C ALA A 185 12.14 -1.21 -18.51
N PHE A 186 12.13 -2.52 -18.79
CA PHE A 186 13.33 -3.30 -19.07
C PHE A 186 13.16 -4.00 -20.41
N LYS A 187 14.18 -3.90 -21.26
CA LYS A 187 14.11 -4.43 -22.63
C LYS A 187 13.83 -5.93 -22.59
N GLU A 188 12.91 -6.39 -23.47
CA GLU A 188 12.54 -7.80 -23.62
C GLU A 188 11.88 -8.45 -22.38
N LYS A 189 11.55 -7.67 -21.34
CA LYS A 189 10.76 -8.14 -20.19
C LYS A 189 9.34 -7.57 -20.25
N PRO A 190 8.33 -8.32 -19.79
CA PRO A 190 6.96 -7.81 -19.71
C PRO A 190 6.83 -6.78 -18.57
N LEU A 191 5.71 -6.07 -18.51
CA LEU A 191 5.42 -5.18 -17.38
C LEU A 191 5.20 -6.00 -16.09
N SER A 192 5.62 -5.47 -14.95
CA SER A 192 5.43 -6.12 -13.65
C SER A 192 3.95 -6.18 -13.26
N PHE A 193 3.56 -7.22 -12.52
CA PHE A 193 2.18 -7.35 -12.03
C PHE A 193 2.01 -6.61 -10.69
N LEU A 194 1.24 -5.49 -10.69
CA LEU A 194 1.13 -4.58 -9.54
C LEU A 194 -0.25 -4.59 -8.85
N ASN A 195 -1.22 -5.37 -9.32
CA ASN A 195 -2.61 -5.29 -8.84
C ASN A 195 -2.80 -5.66 -7.36
N HIS A 196 -1.97 -6.56 -6.84
CA HIS A 196 -2.02 -6.96 -5.43
C HIS A 196 -1.41 -5.91 -4.48
N ARG A 197 -0.68 -4.92 -5.02
CA ARG A 197 0.02 -3.89 -4.24
C ARG A 197 -0.56 -2.49 -4.40
N LEU A 198 -1.07 -2.18 -5.59
CA LEU A 198 -1.71 -0.90 -5.90
C LEU A 198 -3.21 -1.12 -6.06
N LYS A 199 -3.97 -0.72 -5.04
CA LYS A 199 -5.40 -1.02 -4.92
C LYS A 199 -6.27 0.22 -4.93
N GLN A 200 -7.48 0.06 -5.45
CA GLN A 200 -8.51 1.08 -5.34
C GLN A 200 -9.26 0.91 -4.01
N GLY A 201 -9.42 2.00 -3.26
CA GLY A 201 -10.18 1.96 -2.01
C GLY A 201 -10.20 3.27 -1.25
N ASN A 202 -11.16 3.41 -0.33
CA ASN A 202 -11.16 4.50 0.63
C ASN A 202 -10.27 4.14 1.81
N ALA A 203 -9.04 4.65 1.82
CA ALA A 203 -8.07 4.46 2.90
C ALA A 203 -8.63 4.76 4.31
N LEU A 204 -9.65 5.61 4.42
CA LEU A 204 -10.22 6.05 5.70
C LEU A 204 -11.41 5.22 6.19
N VAL A 205 -12.04 4.42 5.32
CA VAL A 205 -13.30 3.73 5.62
C VAL A 205 -13.12 2.23 5.48
N GLY A 206 -13.22 1.54 6.59
CA GLY A 206 -13.03 0.10 6.70
C GLY A 206 -12.56 -0.25 8.10
N VAL A 207 -12.84 -1.49 8.47
CA VAL A 207 -12.49 -2.10 9.76
C VAL A 207 -11.36 -3.11 9.57
N SER A 208 -10.63 -3.37 10.65
CA SER A 208 -9.79 -4.57 10.77
C SER A 208 -10.59 -5.72 11.40
N ILE A 209 -10.13 -6.94 11.21
CA ILE A 209 -10.68 -8.14 11.84
C ILE A 209 -10.52 -8.07 13.36
N SER A 210 -9.44 -7.48 13.86
CA SER A 210 -9.25 -7.25 15.29
C SER A 210 -10.28 -6.28 15.89
N ASP A 211 -10.84 -5.35 15.10
CA ASP A 211 -11.93 -4.48 15.58
C ASP A 211 -13.22 -5.28 15.78
N LEU A 212 -13.51 -6.20 14.85
CA LEU A 212 -14.64 -7.10 14.96
C LEU A 212 -14.49 -8.07 16.15
N GLU A 213 -13.30 -8.62 16.35
CA GLU A 213 -12.98 -9.49 17.49
C GLU A 213 -13.26 -8.78 18.82
N LYS A 214 -12.75 -7.57 19.00
CA LYS A 214 -12.99 -6.74 20.20
C LYS A 214 -14.45 -6.38 20.40
N PHE A 215 -15.22 -6.25 19.33
CA PHE A 215 -16.66 -6.00 19.42
C PHE A 215 -17.39 -7.25 19.92
N LEU A 216 -17.08 -8.40 19.33
CA LEU A 216 -17.67 -9.69 19.72
C LEU A 216 -17.31 -10.07 21.16
N GLU A 217 -16.09 -9.79 21.63
CA GLU A 217 -15.69 -9.98 23.03
C GLU A 217 -16.53 -9.18 24.03
N LYS A 218 -17.00 -8.00 23.64
CA LYS A 218 -17.75 -7.08 24.50
C LYS A 218 -19.24 -7.39 24.53
N SER A 219 -19.81 -7.85 23.42
CA SER A 219 -21.11 -8.50 23.45
C SER A 219 -20.95 -9.82 24.22
N GLU A 220 -21.82 -10.15 25.17
CA GLU A 220 -21.70 -11.39 25.98
C GLU A 220 -21.74 -12.71 25.16
N SER A 221 -21.77 -12.60 23.83
CA SER A 221 -21.44 -13.61 22.84
C SER A 221 -19.96 -14.01 22.96
N LYS A 222 -19.67 -15.09 23.70
CA LYS A 222 -18.33 -15.68 23.89
C LYS A 222 -17.36 -15.43 22.71
N PRO A 223 -16.15 -14.88 22.92
CA PRO A 223 -15.15 -14.79 21.87
C PRO A 223 -14.80 -16.21 21.44
N SER A 224 -15.23 -16.55 20.24
CA SER A 224 -15.34 -17.92 19.83
C SER A 224 -14.01 -18.38 19.26
N LEU A 225 -13.61 -19.61 19.60
CA LEU A 225 -12.59 -20.41 18.92
C LEU A 225 -12.62 -20.28 17.37
N PHE A 226 -13.78 -19.91 16.85
CA PHE A 226 -14.09 -19.56 15.47
C PHE A 226 -13.31 -18.33 14.94
N MET A 227 -13.14 -17.23 15.70
CA MET A 227 -12.31 -16.08 15.25
C MET A 227 -10.84 -16.46 15.06
N GLN A 228 -10.32 -17.34 15.92
CA GLN A 228 -8.96 -17.87 15.79
C GLN A 228 -8.80 -18.74 14.55
N ALA A 229 -9.78 -19.60 14.24
CA ALA A 229 -9.78 -20.38 13.01
C ALA A 229 -9.74 -19.47 11.77
N TYR A 230 -10.46 -18.34 11.78
CA TYR A 230 -10.42 -17.38 10.67
C TYR A 230 -9.10 -16.66 10.50
N ILE A 231 -8.53 -16.16 11.60
CA ILE A 231 -7.21 -15.51 11.56
C ILE A 231 -6.18 -16.49 11.03
N ASN A 232 -6.27 -17.77 11.41
CA ASN A 232 -5.39 -18.81 10.89
C ASN A 232 -5.61 -19.05 9.39
N CYS A 233 -6.85 -19.16 8.91
CA CYS A 233 -7.09 -19.30 7.47
C CYS A 233 -6.57 -18.12 6.64
N ILE A 234 -6.73 -16.88 7.12
CA ILE A 234 -6.18 -15.71 6.43
C ILE A 234 -4.65 -15.72 6.48
N ARG A 235 -4.05 -16.13 7.60
CA ARG A 235 -2.60 -16.26 7.72
C ARG A 235 -2.05 -17.32 6.77
N GLU A 236 -2.64 -18.51 6.73
CA GLU A 236 -2.26 -19.60 5.82
C GLU A 236 -2.38 -19.15 4.35
N ALA A 237 -3.48 -18.45 4.02
CA ALA A 237 -3.62 -17.80 2.73
C ALA A 237 -2.48 -16.80 2.50
N ALA A 238 -2.31 -15.80 3.37
CA ALA A 238 -1.30 -14.75 3.24
C ALA A 238 0.12 -15.30 3.01
N GLU A 239 0.50 -16.33 3.75
CA GLU A 239 1.79 -17.02 3.61
C GLU A 239 1.91 -17.70 2.25
N GLY A 240 0.90 -18.49 1.85
CA GLY A 240 0.88 -19.15 0.53
C GLY A 240 0.90 -18.15 -0.62
N TYR A 241 0.22 -17.02 -0.50
CA TYR A 241 0.20 -15.97 -1.53
C TYR A 241 1.49 -15.18 -1.57
N LYS A 242 2.12 -14.88 -0.43
CA LYS A 242 3.45 -14.25 -0.39
C LYS A 242 4.46 -15.11 -1.14
N GLU A 243 4.47 -16.42 -0.92
CA GLU A 243 5.35 -17.34 -1.64
C GLU A 243 5.06 -17.34 -3.14
N LYS A 244 3.80 -17.57 -3.53
CA LYS A 244 3.38 -17.64 -4.94
C LYS A 244 3.62 -16.32 -5.70
N LEU A 245 3.37 -15.16 -5.07
CA LEU A 245 3.53 -13.83 -5.69
C LEU A 245 4.98 -13.31 -5.65
N SER A 246 5.85 -13.89 -4.80
CA SER A 246 7.27 -13.51 -4.70
C SER A 246 8.08 -13.86 -5.96
N LYS A 247 7.59 -14.80 -6.77
CA LYS A 247 8.20 -15.15 -8.06
C LYS A 247 8.23 -13.92 -8.95
N LEU A 248 9.44 -13.52 -9.37
CA LEU A 248 9.61 -12.33 -10.21
C LEU A 248 8.86 -12.51 -11.53
N THR A 249 8.17 -11.48 -12.00
CA THR A 249 7.54 -11.52 -13.31
C THR A 249 8.63 -11.46 -14.39
N GLU A 250 8.92 -12.57 -15.06
CA GLU A 250 9.94 -12.66 -16.10
C GLU A 250 9.31 -12.83 -17.49
N THR A 251 8.16 -13.50 -17.53
CA THR A 251 7.42 -13.87 -18.74
C THR A 251 5.97 -13.39 -18.67
N ARG A 252 5.27 -13.45 -19.82
CA ARG A 252 3.82 -13.17 -19.86
C ARG A 252 3.01 -14.25 -19.14
N GLU A 253 3.51 -15.48 -19.10
CA GLU A 253 2.88 -16.59 -18.38
C GLU A 253 2.85 -16.32 -16.88
N ASP A 254 3.93 -15.78 -16.32
CA ASP A 254 3.97 -15.37 -14.90
C ASP A 254 2.90 -14.31 -14.56
N ILE A 255 2.51 -13.47 -15.53
CA ILE A 255 1.45 -12.48 -15.30
C ILE A 255 0.09 -13.15 -15.22
N GLU A 256 -0.20 -14.11 -16.10
CA GLU A 256 -1.46 -14.85 -16.06
C GLU A 256 -1.54 -15.74 -14.81
N GLU A 257 -0.45 -16.41 -14.44
CA GLU A 257 -0.34 -17.16 -13.19
C GLU A 257 -0.65 -16.28 -11.97
N LYS A 258 -0.02 -15.10 -11.87
CA LYS A 258 -0.28 -14.15 -10.77
C LYS A 258 -1.72 -13.62 -10.76
N LYS A 259 -2.37 -13.47 -11.91
CA LYS A 259 -3.80 -13.08 -11.98
C LYS A 259 -4.70 -14.18 -11.46
N GLU A 260 -4.43 -15.43 -11.83
CA GLU A 260 -5.20 -16.59 -11.35
C GLU A 260 -5.06 -16.75 -9.84
N ILE A 261 -3.82 -16.65 -9.33
CA ILE A 261 -3.53 -16.66 -7.89
C ILE A 261 -4.28 -15.54 -7.17
N LEU A 262 -4.27 -14.31 -7.69
CA LEU A 262 -4.99 -13.20 -7.08
C LEU A 262 -6.51 -13.41 -7.09
N ALA A 263 -7.07 -14.03 -8.14
CA ALA A 263 -8.49 -14.35 -8.22
C ALA A 263 -8.90 -15.45 -7.23
N GLU A 264 -8.03 -16.44 -7.01
CA GLU A 264 -8.19 -17.46 -5.97
C GLU A 264 -8.19 -16.81 -4.58
N LEU A 265 -7.23 -15.91 -4.32
CA LEU A 265 -7.15 -15.14 -3.07
C LEU A 265 -8.43 -14.35 -2.81
N ASP A 266 -8.90 -13.61 -3.82
CA ASP A 266 -10.10 -12.80 -3.69
C ASP A 266 -11.34 -13.66 -3.38
N LYS A 267 -11.40 -14.89 -3.92
CA LYS A 267 -12.48 -15.85 -3.63
C LYS A 267 -12.38 -16.38 -2.21
N ASP A 268 -11.18 -16.76 -1.76
CA ASP A 268 -10.95 -17.26 -0.41
C ASP A 268 -11.22 -16.18 0.64
N LEU A 269 -10.82 -14.94 0.36
CA LEU A 269 -11.00 -13.79 1.24
C LEU A 269 -12.41 -13.18 1.20
N PHE A 270 -13.22 -13.49 0.18
CA PHE A 270 -14.56 -12.93 0.00
C PHE A 270 -15.45 -13.08 1.25
N PRO A 271 -15.55 -14.27 1.88
CA PRO A 271 -16.15 -14.46 3.20
C PRO A 271 -15.86 -13.38 4.24
N TYR A 272 -14.58 -13.10 4.42
CA TYR A 272 -14.06 -12.23 5.47
C TYR A 272 -14.32 -10.77 5.13
N LYS A 273 -14.13 -10.42 3.85
CA LYS A 273 -14.44 -9.10 3.32
C LYS A 273 -15.91 -8.78 3.49
N TYR A 274 -16.79 -9.76 3.28
CA TYR A 274 -18.23 -9.59 3.49
C TYR A 274 -18.56 -9.29 4.95
N LEU A 275 -18.02 -10.04 5.91
CA LEU A 275 -18.23 -9.76 7.34
C LEU A 275 -17.72 -8.36 7.73
N CYS A 276 -16.56 -7.97 7.23
CA CYS A 276 -16.02 -6.63 7.48
C CYS A 276 -16.88 -5.52 6.85
N ASN A 277 -17.47 -5.76 5.68
CA ASN A 277 -18.45 -4.84 5.09
C ASN A 277 -19.68 -4.68 5.99
N LEU A 278 -20.24 -5.79 6.50
CA LEU A 278 -21.39 -5.76 7.42
C LEU A 278 -21.08 -4.98 8.69
N PHE A 279 -19.93 -5.28 9.32
CA PHE A 279 -19.51 -4.58 10.53
C PHE A 279 -19.28 -3.09 10.26
N THR A 280 -18.72 -2.75 9.11
CA THR A 280 -18.57 -1.34 8.69
C THR A 280 -19.94 -0.66 8.54
N HIS A 281 -20.93 -1.30 7.91
CA HIS A 281 -22.28 -0.76 7.84
C HIS A 281 -22.92 -0.56 9.23
N TYR A 282 -22.70 -1.48 10.17
CA TYR A 282 -23.12 -1.32 11.56
C TYR A 282 -22.48 -0.09 12.21
N LEU A 283 -21.16 0.07 12.10
CA LEU A 283 -20.45 1.23 12.67
C LEU A 283 -20.90 2.56 12.04
N LEU A 284 -21.33 2.55 10.77
CA LEU A 284 -21.90 3.72 10.10
C LEU A 284 -23.35 4.03 10.55
N GLY A 285 -23.97 3.15 11.33
CA GLY A 285 -25.37 3.23 11.76
C GLY A 285 -26.38 2.88 10.66
N GLU A 286 -25.94 2.12 9.65
CA GLU A 286 -26.75 1.71 8.50
C GLU A 286 -27.35 0.31 8.68
N LEU A 287 -26.83 -0.44 9.64
CA LEU A 287 -27.28 -1.77 10.04
C LEU A 287 -27.53 -1.79 11.55
N LYS A 288 -28.61 -2.44 12.01
CA LYS A 288 -28.88 -2.62 13.44
C LYS A 288 -28.04 -3.75 14.00
N GLU A 289 -27.75 -3.70 15.30
CA GLU A 289 -26.95 -4.72 15.98
C GLU A 289 -27.54 -6.12 15.87
N ASN A 290 -28.85 -6.26 16.12
CA ASN A 290 -29.53 -7.56 16.00
C ASN A 290 -29.41 -8.15 14.58
N ASP A 291 -29.49 -7.30 13.55
CA ASP A 291 -29.37 -7.74 12.16
C ASP A 291 -27.93 -8.18 11.85
N LEU A 292 -26.93 -7.46 12.38
CA LEU A 292 -25.51 -7.84 12.29
C LEU A 292 -25.27 -9.20 12.96
N LEU A 293 -25.71 -9.37 14.22
CA LEU A 293 -25.52 -10.61 14.99
C LEU A 293 -26.20 -11.79 14.30
N LEU A 294 -27.42 -11.63 13.79
CA LEU A 294 -28.11 -12.66 13.02
C LEU A 294 -27.36 -13.05 11.75
N GLN A 295 -26.72 -12.11 11.06
CA GLN A 295 -25.94 -12.43 9.87
C GLN A 295 -24.62 -13.13 10.21
N ILE A 296 -23.96 -12.74 11.30
CA ILE A 296 -22.77 -13.43 11.83
C ILE A 296 -23.12 -14.86 12.26
N GLU A 297 -24.25 -15.07 12.93
CA GLU A 297 -24.71 -16.41 13.33
C GLU A 297 -25.07 -17.29 12.13
N ASN A 298 -25.73 -16.72 11.12
CA ASN A 298 -26.11 -17.47 9.91
C ASN A 298 -24.94 -17.72 8.95
N TRP A 299 -23.85 -16.96 9.07
CA TRP A 299 -22.59 -17.18 8.32
C TRP A 299 -22.02 -18.59 8.55
N ASN A 300 -22.24 -19.15 9.73
CA ASN A 300 -21.80 -20.51 10.11
C ASN A 300 -22.48 -21.65 9.36
N LYS A 301 -23.50 -21.37 8.53
CA LYS A 301 -24.25 -22.42 7.81
C LYS A 301 -23.72 -22.52 6.37
N PRO A 302 -23.03 -23.61 6.01
CA PRO A 302 -22.31 -23.74 4.73
C PRO A 302 -23.20 -23.68 3.47
N ASP A 303 -24.52 -23.73 3.61
CA ASP A 303 -25.48 -23.88 2.50
C ASP A 303 -26.11 -22.58 1.96
N LYS A 304 -25.71 -21.38 2.42
CA LYS A 304 -26.40 -20.13 2.04
C LYS A 304 -25.52 -18.98 1.53
N THR A 305 -24.39 -19.30 0.91
CA THR A 305 -23.57 -18.29 0.22
C THR A 305 -24.13 -17.87 -1.15
N GLU A 306 -25.14 -18.56 -1.68
CA GLU A 306 -25.66 -18.31 -3.05
C GLU A 306 -26.64 -17.14 -3.20
N ASN A 307 -27.15 -16.56 -2.11
CA ASN A 307 -28.13 -15.45 -2.18
C ASN A 307 -27.80 -14.30 -1.22
N LEU A 308 -26.55 -13.84 -1.24
CA LEU A 308 -26.13 -12.64 -0.51
C LEU A 308 -26.47 -11.40 -1.36
N PRO A 309 -27.25 -10.42 -0.83
CA PRO A 309 -27.73 -9.31 -1.62
C PRO A 309 -26.57 -8.46 -2.16
N ALA A 310 -26.43 -8.43 -3.48
CA ALA A 310 -25.40 -7.67 -4.19
C ALA A 310 -25.43 -6.15 -3.95
N SER A 311 -26.48 -5.64 -3.29
CA SER A 311 -26.71 -4.21 -3.06
C SER A 311 -25.93 -3.61 -1.88
N SER A 312 -25.30 -4.42 -1.01
CA SER A 312 -24.43 -3.94 0.09
C SER A 312 -22.95 -3.78 -0.29
N ILE A 313 -22.58 -4.08 -1.54
CA ILE A 313 -21.19 -4.09 -2.04
C ILE A 313 -20.72 -2.72 -2.57
N SER A 314 -21.60 -1.70 -2.63
CA SER A 314 -21.33 -0.47 -3.41
C SER A 314 -20.66 0.69 -2.66
N LYS A 315 -19.88 0.41 -1.60
CA LYS A 315 -19.01 1.41 -0.99
C LYS A 315 -17.56 0.96 -1.11
N ASN A 316 -16.67 1.87 -1.49
CA ASN A 316 -15.23 1.64 -1.62
C ASN A 316 -14.58 1.42 -0.23
N PHE A 317 -15.14 0.55 0.61
CA PHE A 317 -14.56 0.18 1.89
C PHE A 317 -13.23 -0.54 1.65
N PHE A 318 -12.24 -0.22 2.46
CA PHE A 318 -10.90 -0.76 2.36
C PHE A 318 -10.48 -1.36 3.70
N HIS A 319 -10.54 -2.70 3.76
CA HIS A 319 -10.17 -3.50 4.93
C HIS A 319 -8.69 -3.83 4.86
N TRP A 320 -7.85 -2.99 5.46
CA TRP A 320 -6.40 -3.00 5.24
C TRP A 320 -5.73 -4.37 5.44
N ASP A 321 -6.13 -5.11 6.46
CA ASP A 321 -5.61 -6.44 6.77
C ASP A 321 -6.07 -7.51 5.76
N ILE A 322 -7.28 -7.40 5.23
CA ILE A 322 -7.79 -8.28 4.16
C ILE A 322 -7.19 -7.90 2.80
N GLU A 323 -6.99 -6.61 2.55
CA GLU A 323 -6.50 -6.11 1.26
C GLU A 323 -4.98 -6.27 1.12
N PHE A 324 -4.22 -6.23 2.22
CA PHE A 324 -2.78 -6.49 2.25
C PHE A 324 -2.42 -7.54 3.30
N PRO A 325 -2.89 -8.80 3.11
CA PRO A 325 -2.76 -9.83 4.12
C PRO A 325 -1.29 -10.21 4.36
N ASP A 326 -0.44 -10.10 3.34
CA ASP A 326 1.02 -10.31 3.40
C ASP A 326 1.74 -9.34 4.34
N VAL A 327 1.17 -8.15 4.56
CA VAL A 327 1.72 -7.11 5.45
C VAL A 327 1.21 -7.29 6.89
N PHE A 328 -0.05 -7.69 7.08
CA PHE A 328 -0.70 -7.70 8.38
C PHE A 328 -0.73 -9.06 9.09
N TYR A 329 -0.52 -10.17 8.39
CA TYR A 329 -0.55 -11.52 8.99
C TYR A 329 0.82 -12.22 9.06
N GLY A 330 1.91 -11.54 8.69
CA GLY A 330 3.27 -12.03 8.89
C GLY A 330 3.79 -11.88 10.33
N ASN A 331 5.09 -12.17 10.54
CA ASN A 331 5.74 -12.14 11.87
C ASN A 331 5.65 -10.78 12.57
N THR A 332 5.71 -9.69 11.80
CA THR A 332 5.66 -8.31 12.30
C THR A 332 4.59 -7.55 11.52
N PRO A 333 3.37 -7.41 12.06
CA PRO A 333 2.26 -6.82 11.34
C PRO A 333 2.46 -5.31 11.12
N GLY A 334 2.12 -4.84 9.92
CA GLY A 334 2.12 -3.42 9.54
C GLY A 334 3.26 -3.02 8.60
N PHE A 335 3.17 -1.81 8.07
CA PHE A 335 4.15 -1.28 7.11
C PHE A 335 5.43 -0.80 7.80
N ASP A 336 6.58 -0.97 7.14
CA ASP A 336 7.87 -0.42 7.59
C ASP A 336 7.90 1.10 7.44
N CYS A 337 7.32 1.59 6.35
CA CYS A 337 7.31 3.01 6.03
C CYS A 337 5.95 3.44 5.47
N VAL A 338 5.46 4.59 5.92
CA VAL A 338 4.33 5.27 5.30
C VAL A 338 4.77 6.65 4.84
N ILE A 339 4.63 6.93 3.55
CA ILE A 339 4.97 8.21 2.93
C ILE A 339 3.78 8.77 2.17
N GLY A 340 3.75 10.08 1.91
CA GLY A 340 2.80 10.63 0.94
C GLY A 340 2.34 12.05 1.22
N ASN A 341 1.38 12.49 0.40
CA ASN A 341 0.76 13.81 0.48
C ASN A 341 -0.78 13.69 0.55
N PRO A 342 -1.37 13.66 1.76
CA PRO A 342 -2.80 13.45 1.94
C PRO A 342 -3.64 14.64 1.46
N PRO A 343 -4.93 14.42 1.16
CA PRO A 343 -5.80 15.47 0.62
C PRO A 343 -6.12 16.57 1.64
N TYR A 344 -5.94 17.83 1.24
CA TYR A 344 -6.27 19.01 2.05
C TYR A 344 -7.73 19.44 1.88
N VAL A 345 -8.65 18.53 2.21
CA VAL A 345 -10.09 18.70 2.03
C VAL A 345 -10.79 18.64 3.38
N LEU A 346 -11.71 19.57 3.63
CA LEU A 346 -12.56 19.49 4.82
C LEU A 346 -13.52 18.32 4.69
N TYR A 347 -13.62 17.49 5.74
CA TYR A 347 -14.53 16.35 5.81
C TYR A 347 -15.98 16.76 5.54
N SER A 348 -16.40 17.97 5.93
CA SER A 348 -17.73 18.51 5.65
C SER A 348 -18.10 18.56 4.16
N LYS A 349 -17.13 18.59 3.25
CA LYS A 349 -17.33 18.58 1.80
C LYS A 349 -17.54 17.17 1.23
N VAL A 350 -17.01 16.14 1.89
CA VAL A 350 -17.04 14.75 1.43
C VAL A 350 -17.93 13.84 2.27
N LYS A 351 -18.39 14.28 3.45
CA LYS A 351 -19.22 13.49 4.38
C LYS A 351 -20.53 12.94 3.81
N LYS A 352 -20.99 13.49 2.68
CA LYS A 352 -22.17 13.00 1.94
C LYS A 352 -21.85 11.82 1.02
N GLN A 353 -20.60 11.66 0.63
CA GLN A 353 -20.12 10.57 -0.23
C GLN A 353 -19.75 9.35 0.60
N TYR A 354 -19.07 9.56 1.73
CA TYR A 354 -18.73 8.52 2.69
C TYR A 354 -18.65 9.11 4.10
N ARG A 355 -18.96 8.27 5.10
CA ARG A 355 -18.85 8.63 6.51
C ARG A 355 -17.62 7.97 7.10
N ILE A 356 -16.91 8.71 7.93
CA ILE A 356 -15.77 8.25 8.72
C ILE A 356 -16.22 8.10 10.17
N VAL A 357 -15.89 6.98 10.79
CA VAL A 357 -16.24 6.62 12.18
C VAL A 357 -15.02 6.03 12.88
N GLY A 358 -14.91 6.23 14.19
CA GLY A 358 -13.85 5.61 15.01
C GLY A 358 -12.50 6.34 15.06
N TYR A 359 -12.42 7.59 14.58
CA TYR A 359 -11.17 8.37 14.58
C TYR A 359 -11.14 9.38 15.73
N LYS A 360 -10.04 9.39 16.49
CA LYS A 360 -9.76 10.41 17.51
C LYS A 360 -9.65 11.81 16.88
N THR A 361 -9.15 11.88 15.66
CA THR A 361 -8.98 13.13 14.91
C THR A 361 -10.26 13.66 14.26
N GLN A 362 -11.43 13.08 14.55
CA GLN A 362 -12.70 13.51 13.93
C GLN A 362 -13.01 15.01 14.13
N LYS A 363 -12.60 15.60 15.26
CA LYS A 363 -12.75 17.04 15.53
C LYS A 363 -11.85 17.94 14.67
N CYS A 364 -10.73 17.43 14.14
CA CYS A 364 -9.81 18.17 13.28
C CYS A 364 -10.49 18.63 11.98
N GLY A 365 -11.39 17.80 11.46
CA GLY A 365 -12.30 18.12 10.36
C GLY A 365 -11.64 18.23 8.98
N ASN A 366 -10.32 18.07 8.85
CA ASN A 366 -9.59 18.00 7.58
C ASN A 366 -9.11 16.57 7.33
N LEU A 367 -9.29 16.07 6.11
CA LEU A 367 -8.97 14.69 5.74
C LEU A 367 -7.53 14.29 6.03
N TYR A 368 -6.56 15.20 5.90
CA TYR A 368 -5.16 14.87 6.20
C TYR A 368 -4.95 14.39 7.64
N ALA A 369 -5.73 14.86 8.61
CA ALA A 369 -5.59 14.44 10.01
C ALA A 369 -6.06 13.00 10.20
N PHE A 370 -7.15 12.61 9.51
CA PHE A 370 -7.63 11.22 9.50
C PHE A 370 -6.62 10.30 8.79
N VAL A 371 -6.03 10.75 7.68
CA VAL A 371 -5.01 9.98 6.98
C VAL A 371 -3.78 9.79 7.87
N MET A 372 -3.32 10.82 8.58
CA MET A 372 -2.20 10.68 9.52
C MET A 372 -2.49 9.69 10.65
N GLU A 373 -3.66 9.78 11.31
CA GLU A 373 -4.06 8.81 12.33
C GLU A 373 -4.10 7.39 11.75
N ARG A 374 -4.66 7.21 10.54
CA ARG A 374 -4.67 5.91 9.86
C ARG A 374 -3.24 5.44 9.57
N SER A 375 -2.38 6.29 9.00
CA SER A 375 -0.99 5.95 8.67
C SER A 375 -0.20 5.47 9.88
N LEU A 376 -0.36 6.14 11.03
CA LEU A 376 0.28 5.72 12.28
C LEU A 376 -0.23 4.36 12.77
N ASN A 377 -1.54 4.10 12.63
CA ASN A 377 -2.12 2.80 12.98
C ASN A 377 -1.74 1.66 12.02
N LEU A 378 -1.30 1.98 10.80
CA LEU A 378 -0.87 1.00 9.80
C LEU A 378 0.62 0.65 9.91
N LEU A 379 1.41 1.43 10.65
CA LEU A 379 2.84 1.16 10.85
C LEU A 379 3.05 -0.02 11.79
N ARG A 380 4.09 -0.80 11.50
CA ARG A 380 4.64 -1.76 12.46
C ARG A 380 5.38 -1.05 13.58
N HIS A 381 5.71 -1.78 14.64
CA HIS A 381 6.58 -1.29 15.70
C HIS A 381 7.94 -0.82 15.13
N LYS A 382 8.37 0.40 15.48
CA LYS A 382 9.53 1.13 14.90
C LYS A 382 9.41 1.52 13.42
N GLY A 383 8.24 1.42 12.81
CA GLY A 383 8.02 1.93 11.46
C GLY A 383 8.15 3.47 11.40
N ILE A 384 8.47 4.00 10.22
CA ILE A 384 8.70 5.44 10.01
C ILE A 384 7.57 6.06 9.16
N CYS A 385 7.04 7.21 9.60
CA CYS A 385 6.01 7.96 8.87
C CYS A 385 6.57 9.29 8.36
N GLY A 386 6.38 9.59 7.07
CA GLY A 386 6.77 10.86 6.45
C GLY A 386 5.66 11.42 5.58
N ILE A 387 4.85 12.33 6.12
CA ILE A 387 3.66 12.85 5.44
C ILE A 387 3.71 14.37 5.34
N ILE A 388 3.33 14.91 4.18
CA ILE A 388 3.18 16.35 3.99
C ILE A 388 1.89 16.84 4.66
N SER A 389 2.01 17.86 5.50
CA SER A 389 0.89 18.47 6.22
C SER A 389 0.80 19.97 6.01
N GLN A 390 -0.37 20.52 6.32
CA GLN A 390 -0.56 21.97 6.41
C GLN A 390 -0.07 22.50 7.76
N LEU A 391 0.48 23.72 7.78
CA LEU A 391 0.89 24.42 9.01
C LEU A 391 -0.23 24.51 10.06
N SER A 392 -1.50 24.42 9.66
CA SER A 392 -2.63 24.36 10.60
C SER A 392 -2.53 23.19 11.57
N LEU A 393 -1.82 22.11 11.22
CA LEU A 393 -1.58 20.96 12.08
C LEU A 393 -1.02 21.37 13.45
N ILE A 394 -0.06 22.30 13.49
CA ILE A 394 0.62 22.72 14.73
C ILE A 394 0.14 24.06 15.27
N SER A 395 -0.68 24.81 14.51
CA SER A 395 -1.03 26.21 14.83
C SER A 395 -2.52 26.44 15.14
N LYS A 396 -3.34 25.39 15.20
CA LYS A 396 -4.79 25.51 15.46
C LYS A 396 -5.23 24.54 16.55
N ASP A 397 -5.99 25.05 17.52
CA ASP A 397 -6.53 24.25 18.64
C ASP A 397 -7.41 23.08 18.18
N LYS A 398 -8.14 23.24 17.06
CA LYS A 398 -8.93 22.13 16.51
C LYS A 398 -8.09 20.92 16.09
N MET A 399 -6.77 21.08 15.92
CA MET A 399 -5.82 20.04 15.57
C MET A 399 -5.15 19.40 16.80
N ILE A 400 -5.48 19.82 18.03
CA ILE A 400 -5.00 19.17 19.27
C ILE A 400 -5.17 17.64 19.23
N PRO A 401 -6.30 17.06 18.76
CA PRO A 401 -6.46 15.61 18.76
C PRO A 401 -5.44 14.84 17.91
N ILE A 402 -4.89 15.43 16.83
CA ILE A 402 -3.80 14.78 16.07
C ILE A 402 -2.44 15.08 16.72
N GLN A 403 -2.27 16.25 17.34
CA GLN A 403 -1.06 16.58 18.10
C GLN A 403 -0.87 15.68 19.34
N GLU A 404 -1.95 15.19 19.95
CA GLU A 404 -1.91 14.24 21.07
C GLU A 404 -1.56 12.81 20.65
N ILE A 405 -1.67 12.49 19.36
CA ILE A 405 -1.34 11.17 18.80
C ILE A 405 0.13 11.13 18.35
N LEU A 406 0.64 12.25 17.84
CA LEU A 406 2.04 12.45 17.46
C LEU A 406 2.91 12.60 18.71
#